data_AF-A0AA39V416-F1
#
_entry.id   AF-A0AA39V416-F1
#
_cell.length_a   1.000
_cell.length_b   1.000
_cell.length_c   1.000
_cell.angle_alpha   90.00
_cell.angle_beta   90.00
_cell.angle_gamma   90.00
#
_symmetry.space_group_name_H-M   'P 1'
#
loop_
_entity.id
_entity.type
_entity.pdbx_description
1 polymer ?
#
loop_
_entity_poly.entity_id
_entity_poly.type
_entity_poly.pdbx_seq_one_letter_code
_entity_poly.pdbx_strand_id
1 'polypeptide(L)'
;MGISRSSRHKRSASGAQRAHYRKKRKFELGRQPANTKLGAKRIHTVRVRGGNLKYRALRLDGGNFAWASEQVTRKTRIIGVTYNASNNELVRTNTLVKSAIIQIDATPFRQWYEAHYAQPVTKKGKAQPTAEDAEPKKLSNHVKRVLEERKKDAKIDPLLESQFAAGRLYAAISSRPGQSGRADGYILEGRELEFYLRKIRTGKQKHCPRCLVHSLVFHPSICEGGCVLLYLMHHML
;
A
#
# COMPACT_ATOMS: atom_id res chain seq x y z
N MET A 1 -27.40 -22.09 15.61
CA MET A 1 -26.21 -22.48 14.81
C MET A 1 -26.13 -21.58 13.58
N GLY A 2 -25.00 -20.90 13.34
CA GLY A 2 -24.87 -19.90 12.27
C GLY A 2 -24.36 -20.45 10.93
N ILE A 3 -23.48 -19.67 10.30
CA ILE A 3 -22.79 -20.00 9.04
C ILE A 3 -22.05 -21.33 9.18
N SER A 4 -22.14 -22.20 8.17
CA SER A 4 -21.46 -23.50 8.13
C SER A 4 -20.43 -23.55 7.01
N ARG A 5 -19.24 -24.09 7.30
CA ARG A 5 -18.17 -24.36 6.31
C ARG A 5 -18.22 -25.78 5.75
N SER A 6 -19.30 -26.52 5.95
CA SER A 6 -19.46 -27.88 5.40
C SER A 6 -19.74 -27.84 3.91
N SER A 7 -19.20 -28.77 3.12
CA SER A 7 -19.48 -28.89 1.67
C SER A 7 -20.79 -29.64 1.37
N ARG A 8 -21.42 -30.24 2.38
CA ARG A 8 -22.59 -31.12 2.22
C ARG A 8 -23.85 -30.43 1.68
N HIS A 9 -23.97 -29.12 1.89
CA HIS A 9 -25.08 -28.33 1.35
C HIS A 9 -24.88 -27.96 -0.13
N LYS A 10 -23.69 -28.24 -0.70
CA LYS A 10 -23.41 -28.02 -2.12
C LYS A 10 -23.83 -29.27 -2.92
N ARG A 11 -24.11 -29.06 -4.21
CA ARG A 11 -24.39 -30.14 -5.17
C ARG A 11 -23.18 -31.07 -5.35
N SER A 12 -23.42 -32.30 -5.82
CA SER A 12 -22.36 -33.22 -6.24
C SER A 12 -21.66 -32.72 -7.52
N ALA A 13 -20.57 -33.37 -7.90
CA ALA A 13 -19.90 -33.12 -9.18
C ALA A 13 -20.84 -33.36 -10.38
N SER A 14 -21.75 -34.34 -10.27
CA SER A 14 -22.81 -34.60 -11.27
C SER A 14 -23.96 -33.58 -11.26
N GLY A 15 -23.95 -32.61 -10.33
CA GLY A 15 -25.05 -31.64 -10.17
C GLY A 15 -26.23 -32.13 -9.34
N ALA A 16 -26.26 -33.40 -8.94
CA ALA A 16 -27.31 -33.95 -8.08
C ALA A 16 -27.34 -33.28 -6.70
N GLN A 17 -28.55 -33.06 -6.18
CA GLN A 17 -28.75 -32.56 -4.82
C GLN A 17 -28.45 -33.65 -3.80
N ARG A 18 -27.62 -33.35 -2.81
CA ARG A 18 -27.23 -34.30 -1.76
C ARG A 18 -28.26 -34.31 -0.63
N ALA A 19 -28.66 -35.50 -0.18
CA ALA A 19 -29.52 -35.64 0.98
C ALA A 19 -28.79 -35.23 2.28
N HIS A 20 -29.51 -34.55 3.17
CA HIS A 20 -29.00 -34.13 4.48
C HIS A 20 -29.20 -35.24 5.53
N TYR A 21 -28.17 -36.06 5.75
CA TYR A 21 -28.25 -37.17 6.72
C TYR A 21 -27.99 -36.77 8.19
N ARG A 22 -27.44 -35.58 8.45
CA ARG A 22 -27.12 -35.13 9.83
C ARG A 22 -27.24 -33.62 10.00
N LYS A 23 -27.50 -33.20 11.24
CA LYS A 23 -27.49 -31.78 11.66
C LYS A 23 -26.07 -31.19 11.64
N LYS A 24 -25.97 -29.85 11.57
CA LYS A 24 -24.68 -29.13 11.61
C LYS A 24 -23.89 -29.45 12.89
N ARG A 25 -22.56 -29.56 12.79
CA ARG A 25 -21.67 -29.85 13.94
C ARG A 25 -20.86 -28.61 14.35
N LYS A 26 -20.49 -28.51 15.64
CA LYS A 26 -19.75 -27.37 16.20
C LYS A 26 -18.41 -27.12 15.49
N PHE A 27 -17.70 -28.16 15.06
CA PHE A 27 -16.43 -27.98 14.34
C PHE A 27 -16.60 -27.45 12.90
N GLU A 28 -17.82 -27.47 12.35
CA GLU A 28 -18.15 -26.94 11.02
C GLU A 28 -18.59 -25.46 11.08
N LEU A 29 -18.48 -24.80 12.24
CA LEU A 29 -18.91 -23.42 12.38
C LEU A 29 -18.04 -22.46 11.56
N GLY A 30 -18.69 -21.52 10.89
CA GLY A 30 -18.12 -20.29 10.38
C GLY A 30 -18.41 -19.13 11.33
N ARG A 31 -17.63 -18.05 11.21
CA ARG A 31 -17.86 -16.80 11.94
C ARG A 31 -17.91 -15.65 10.93
N GLN A 32 -18.61 -14.57 11.27
CA GLN A 32 -18.68 -13.37 10.43
C GLN A 32 -17.28 -12.82 10.12
N PRO A 33 -17.06 -12.19 8.95
CA PRO A 33 -15.79 -11.55 8.63
C PRO A 33 -15.51 -10.38 9.59
N ALA A 34 -14.23 -10.00 9.72
CA ALA A 34 -13.82 -8.91 10.60
C ALA A 34 -13.92 -7.52 9.94
N ASN A 35 -13.87 -7.45 8.60
CA ASN A 35 -13.93 -6.22 7.79
C ASN A 35 -13.14 -5.06 8.40
N THR A 36 -11.85 -5.30 8.64
CA THR A 36 -10.99 -4.42 9.42
C THR A 36 -10.83 -3.06 8.73
N LYS A 37 -11.13 -1.97 9.44
CA LYS A 37 -11.08 -0.60 8.91
C LYS A 37 -9.87 0.17 9.39
N LEU A 38 -9.60 1.29 8.74
CA LEU A 38 -8.66 2.26 9.26
C LEU A 38 -9.24 3.00 10.47
N GLY A 39 -8.43 3.21 11.51
CA GLY A 39 -8.81 4.00 12.69
C GLY A 39 -8.13 3.52 13.95
N ALA A 40 -8.46 4.13 15.09
CA ALA A 40 -7.85 3.80 16.39
C ALA A 40 -7.91 2.28 16.67
N LYS A 41 -6.76 1.72 17.08
CA LYS A 41 -6.54 0.29 17.25
C LYS A 41 -7.61 -0.33 18.15
N ARG A 42 -8.43 -1.22 17.58
CA ARG A 42 -9.46 -1.99 18.30
C ARG A 42 -9.40 -3.45 17.87
N ILE A 43 -9.04 -4.34 18.78
CA ILE A 43 -8.83 -5.77 18.52
C ILE A 43 -9.64 -6.58 19.54
N HIS A 44 -10.47 -7.51 19.07
CA HIS A 44 -11.23 -8.43 19.91
C HIS A 44 -10.61 -9.82 19.85
N THR A 45 -10.47 -10.47 21.00
CA THR A 45 -10.03 -11.86 21.10
C THR A 45 -11.20 -12.81 20.85
N VAL A 46 -10.93 -13.93 20.18
CA VAL A 46 -11.93 -14.96 19.89
C VAL A 46 -11.34 -16.33 20.21
N ARG A 47 -11.94 -17.04 21.16
CA ARG A 47 -11.61 -18.44 21.45
C ARG A 47 -11.99 -19.35 20.28
N VAL A 48 -11.07 -20.22 19.89
CA VAL A 48 -11.25 -21.20 18.81
C VAL A 48 -11.11 -22.63 19.34
N ARG A 49 -11.21 -23.61 18.44
CA ARG A 49 -11.10 -25.04 18.77
C ARG A 49 -9.74 -25.32 19.41
N GLY A 50 -9.73 -26.19 20.42
CA GLY A 50 -8.52 -26.58 21.14
C GLY A 50 -8.05 -25.57 22.19
N GLY A 51 -8.88 -24.59 22.56
CA GLY A 51 -8.54 -23.60 23.59
C GLY A 51 -7.72 -22.41 23.09
N ASN A 52 -7.23 -22.45 21.85
CA ASN A 52 -6.44 -21.37 21.25
C ASN A 52 -7.22 -20.05 21.07
N LEU A 53 -6.49 -18.96 20.89
CA LEU A 53 -7.02 -17.63 20.65
C LEU A 53 -6.71 -17.14 19.23
N LYS A 54 -7.62 -16.37 18.67
CA LYS A 54 -7.40 -15.57 17.46
C LYS A 54 -7.74 -14.11 17.73
N TYR A 55 -7.06 -13.21 17.04
CA TYR A 55 -7.22 -11.77 17.22
C TYR A 55 -7.92 -11.18 16.01
N ARG A 56 -9.12 -10.66 16.22
CA ARG A 56 -9.88 -9.96 15.20
C ARG A 56 -9.65 -8.47 15.35
N ALA A 57 -8.78 -7.92 14.51
CA ALA A 57 -8.77 -6.47 14.34
C ALA A 57 -10.12 -6.02 13.80
N LEU A 58 -10.70 -4.98 14.39
CA LEU A 58 -11.85 -4.26 13.84
C LEU A 58 -11.38 -2.94 13.23
N ARG A 59 -10.41 -2.30 13.90
CA ARG A 59 -9.75 -1.09 13.43
C ARG A 59 -8.24 -1.18 13.67
N LEU A 60 -7.45 -0.73 12.70
CA LEU A 60 -6.00 -0.58 12.78
C LEU A 60 -5.60 0.73 12.11
N ASP A 61 -4.57 1.37 12.63
CA ASP A 61 -4.00 2.64 12.18
C ASP A 61 -2.56 2.50 11.68
N GLY A 62 -1.83 1.49 12.16
CA GLY A 62 -0.46 1.22 11.75
C GLY A 62 -0.12 -0.27 11.70
N GLY A 63 1.07 -0.56 11.19
CA GLY A 63 1.59 -1.90 10.98
C GLY A 63 3.12 -1.94 10.95
N ASN A 64 3.71 -3.13 10.95
CA ASN A 64 5.15 -3.27 10.74
C ASN A 64 5.43 -3.57 9.25
N PHE A 65 6.20 -2.70 8.61
CA PHE A 65 6.52 -2.83 7.19
C PHE A 65 8.02 -3.02 6.99
N ALA A 66 8.36 -3.94 6.09
CA ALA A 66 9.74 -4.24 5.70
C ALA A 66 10.11 -3.51 4.41
N TRP A 67 11.26 -2.85 4.41
CA TRP A 67 11.99 -2.43 3.23
C TRP A 67 12.99 -3.52 2.88
N ALA A 68 12.77 -4.24 1.77
CA ALA A 68 13.50 -5.46 1.47
C ALA A 68 14.93 -5.19 0.98
N SER A 69 15.12 -4.18 0.12
CA SER A 69 16.46 -3.83 -0.39
C SER A 69 17.44 -3.49 0.73
N GLU A 70 17.00 -2.69 1.71
CA GLU A 70 17.83 -2.22 2.83
C GLU A 70 17.73 -3.09 4.09
N GLN A 71 16.94 -4.17 4.05
CA GLN A 71 16.72 -5.08 5.19
C GLN A 71 16.23 -4.39 6.48
N VAL A 72 15.36 -3.39 6.34
CA VAL A 72 14.88 -2.58 7.47
C VAL A 72 13.41 -2.79 7.71
N THR A 73 13.04 -2.98 8.98
CA THR A 73 11.63 -3.01 9.39
C THR A 73 11.32 -1.84 10.30
N ARG A 74 10.23 -1.14 10.01
CA ARG A 74 9.74 -0.02 10.82
C ARG A 74 8.23 -0.08 10.96
N LYS A 75 7.78 0.31 12.15
CA LYS A 75 6.37 0.55 12.40
C LYS A 75 5.98 1.85 11.74
N THR A 76 5.02 1.80 10.81
CA THR A 76 4.52 2.99 10.12
C THR A 76 3.01 3.04 10.17
N ARG A 77 2.48 4.26 9.99
CA ARG A 77 1.05 4.52 9.91
C ARG A 77 0.55 4.17 8.52
N ILE A 78 -0.61 3.52 8.46
CA ILE A 78 -1.32 3.23 7.23
C ILE A 78 -2.21 4.45 6.91
N ILE A 79 -2.11 4.96 5.70
CA ILE A 79 -2.86 6.14 5.25
C ILE A 79 -4.18 5.70 4.61
N GLY A 80 -4.14 4.70 3.73
CA GLY A 80 -5.33 4.25 3.03
C GLY A 80 -5.06 3.08 2.08
N VAL A 81 -6.13 2.44 1.62
CA VAL A 81 -6.07 1.35 0.63
C VAL A 81 -6.18 1.95 -0.76
N THR A 82 -5.23 1.65 -1.64
CA THR A 82 -5.23 2.19 -3.02
C THR A 82 -5.70 1.16 -4.04
N TYR A 83 -5.35 -0.10 -3.85
CA TYR A 83 -5.69 -1.17 -4.79
C TYR A 83 -5.93 -2.49 -4.07
N ASN A 84 -6.87 -3.27 -4.58
CA ASN A 84 -7.16 -4.62 -4.12
C ASN A 84 -7.46 -5.50 -5.32
N ALA A 85 -6.73 -6.61 -5.46
CA ALA A 85 -6.89 -7.52 -6.58
C ALA A 85 -8.21 -8.31 -6.55
N SER A 86 -8.79 -8.55 -5.36
CA SER A 86 -9.97 -9.42 -5.23
C SER A 86 -11.29 -8.69 -5.42
N ASN A 87 -11.41 -7.46 -4.93
CA ASN A 87 -12.66 -6.69 -5.00
C ASN A 87 -12.41 -5.18 -4.82
N ASN A 88 -12.92 -4.39 -5.75
CA ASN A 88 -12.80 -2.92 -5.75
C ASN A 88 -13.61 -2.24 -4.64
N GLU A 89 -14.70 -2.85 -4.16
CA GLU A 89 -15.50 -2.30 -3.06
C GLU A 89 -14.72 -2.24 -1.74
N LEU A 90 -13.70 -3.09 -1.60
CA LEU A 90 -12.81 -3.07 -0.44
C LEU A 90 -11.88 -1.85 -0.45
N VAL A 91 -11.60 -1.28 -1.62
CA VAL A 91 -10.84 -0.03 -1.77
C VAL A 91 -11.71 1.15 -1.36
N ARG A 92 -12.94 1.23 -1.90
CA ARG A 92 -13.90 2.32 -1.58
C ARG A 92 -14.17 2.44 -0.08
N THR A 93 -14.26 1.31 0.60
CA THR A 93 -14.58 1.25 2.03
C THR A 93 -13.34 1.20 2.94
N ASN A 94 -12.13 1.36 2.40
CA ASN A 94 -10.85 1.28 3.13
C ASN A 94 -10.74 0.03 4.04
N THR A 95 -11.00 -1.16 3.48
CA THR A 95 -10.91 -2.42 4.22
C THR A 95 -9.52 -3.04 4.07
N LEU A 96 -8.84 -3.27 5.20
CA LEU A 96 -7.53 -3.92 5.21
C LEU A 96 -7.69 -5.45 5.09
N VAL A 97 -7.09 -6.03 4.07
CA VAL A 97 -7.05 -7.49 3.84
C VAL A 97 -5.65 -7.89 3.39
N LYS A 98 -5.36 -9.20 3.45
CA LYS A 98 -4.11 -9.73 2.90
C LYS A 98 -4.01 -9.36 1.41
N SER A 99 -2.82 -8.97 0.97
CA SER A 99 -2.49 -8.56 -0.40
C SER A 99 -3.13 -7.26 -0.87
N ALA A 100 -3.78 -6.51 0.02
CA ALA A 100 -4.20 -5.15 -0.29
C ALA A 100 -2.97 -4.27 -0.46
N ILE A 101 -2.97 -3.44 -1.51
CA ILE A 101 -1.95 -2.42 -1.73
C ILE A 101 -2.40 -1.14 -1.06
N ILE A 102 -1.57 -0.67 -0.14
CA ILE A 102 -1.84 0.45 0.74
C ILE A 102 -0.79 1.54 0.56
N GLN A 103 -1.15 2.76 0.95
CA GLN A 103 -0.21 3.85 1.15
C GLN A 103 0.18 3.89 2.61
N ILE A 104 1.48 3.94 2.88
CA ILE A 104 2.06 4.08 4.22
C ILE A 104 2.86 5.38 4.32
N ASP A 105 3.09 5.82 5.54
CA ASP A 105 3.96 6.95 5.85
C ASP A 105 5.44 6.61 5.55
N ALA A 106 6.14 7.51 4.85
CA ALA A 106 7.54 7.34 4.50
C ALA A 106 8.51 7.83 5.59
N THR A 107 8.03 8.63 6.56
CA THR A 107 8.87 9.31 7.54
C THR A 107 9.79 8.37 8.34
N PRO A 108 9.36 7.18 8.81
CA PRO A 108 10.25 6.34 9.63
C PRO A 108 11.37 5.69 8.82
N PHE A 109 11.16 5.47 7.52
CA PHE A 109 12.18 4.95 6.61
C PHE A 109 13.14 6.04 6.17
N ARG A 110 12.64 7.26 5.97
CA ARG A 110 13.47 8.42 5.67
C ARG A 110 14.44 8.74 6.81
N GLN A 111 13.94 8.80 8.04
CA GLN A 111 14.78 9.02 9.24
C GLN A 111 15.85 7.94 9.38
N TRP A 112 15.51 6.68 9.10
CA TRP A 112 16.49 5.60 9.12
C TRP A 112 17.56 5.76 8.04
N TYR A 113 17.18 6.11 6.81
CA TYR A 113 18.12 6.27 5.71
C TYR A 113 19.09 7.44 5.95
N GLU A 114 18.57 8.58 6.41
CA GLU A 114 19.38 9.74 6.77
C GLU A 114 20.36 9.40 7.90
N ALA A 115 19.93 8.64 8.92
CA ALA A 115 20.82 8.17 9.99
C ALA A 115 21.84 7.12 9.53
N HIS A 116 21.50 6.27 8.56
CA HIS A 116 22.36 5.15 8.13
C HIS A 116 23.44 5.59 7.12
N TYR A 117 23.05 6.42 6.14
CA TYR A 117 23.91 6.88 5.05
C TYR A 117 24.45 8.31 5.23
N ALA A 118 23.93 9.07 6.20
CA ALA A 118 24.24 10.49 6.39
C ALA A 118 24.04 11.31 5.10
N GLN A 119 23.04 10.91 4.29
CA GLN A 119 22.67 11.55 3.03
C GLN A 119 21.14 11.70 2.97
N PRO A 120 20.62 12.81 2.43
CA PRO A 120 19.18 12.94 2.20
C PRO A 120 18.70 11.93 1.15
N VAL A 121 17.55 11.30 1.42
CA VAL A 121 16.89 10.35 0.50
C VAL A 121 16.53 10.99 -0.84
N THR A 122 16.12 12.26 -0.81
CA THR A 122 15.66 12.99 -2.00
C THR A 122 16.52 14.23 -2.23
N LYS A 123 16.98 14.42 -3.47
CA LYS A 123 17.74 15.63 -3.86
C LYS A 123 16.85 16.86 -4.03
N LYS A 124 15.56 16.66 -4.32
CA LYS A 124 14.57 17.72 -4.55
C LYS A 124 13.61 17.81 -3.37
N GLY A 125 13.89 18.77 -2.49
CA GLY A 125 12.98 19.14 -1.40
C GLY A 125 13.70 19.18 -0.07
N LYS A 126 14.20 20.36 0.29
CA LYS A 126 14.42 20.70 1.70
C LYS A 126 13.06 20.71 2.41
N ALA A 127 12.55 19.55 2.80
CA ALA A 127 11.61 19.50 3.92
C ALA A 127 12.43 19.92 5.14
N GLN A 128 11.92 20.91 5.87
CA GLN A 128 12.60 21.63 6.95
C GLN A 128 13.50 20.71 7.79
N PRO A 129 14.79 21.06 7.98
CA PRO A 129 15.62 20.33 8.92
C PRO A 129 14.98 20.49 10.30
N THR A 130 14.62 19.36 10.93
CA THR A 130 14.47 19.32 12.38
C THR A 130 15.77 19.85 12.98
N ALA A 131 15.66 20.75 13.95
CA ALA A 131 16.78 21.50 14.55
C ALA A 131 17.89 20.63 15.17
N GLU A 132 17.73 19.30 15.18
CA GLU A 132 18.70 18.32 15.67
C GLU A 132 19.74 17.87 14.63
N ASP A 133 19.52 18.13 13.32
CA ASP A 133 20.40 17.69 12.22
C ASP A 133 21.32 18.81 11.67
N ALA A 134 21.21 20.03 12.20
CA ALA A 134 22.01 21.18 11.74
C ALA A 134 23.35 21.34 12.48
N GLU A 135 23.56 20.63 13.59
CA GLU A 135 24.83 20.62 14.30
C GLU A 135 25.70 19.48 13.74
N PRO A 136 26.85 19.77 13.10
CA PRO A 136 27.76 18.75 12.62
C PRO A 136 28.33 18.00 13.82
N LYS A 137 27.72 16.86 14.16
CA LYS A 137 28.25 15.96 15.20
C LYS A 137 29.70 15.64 14.86
N LYS A 138 30.62 15.96 15.77
CA LYS A 138 32.05 15.66 15.61
C LYS A 138 32.21 14.13 15.66
N LEU A 139 32.34 13.51 14.48
CA LEU A 139 32.52 12.07 14.34
C LEU A 139 34.01 11.71 14.31
N SER A 140 34.35 10.55 14.87
CA SER A 140 35.70 9.99 14.79
C SER A 140 36.06 9.60 13.35
N ASN A 141 37.35 9.58 13.02
CA ASN A 141 37.84 9.24 11.68
C ASN A 141 37.41 7.83 11.24
N HIS A 142 37.28 6.89 12.18
CA HIS A 142 36.78 5.54 11.89
C HIS A 142 35.33 5.57 11.40
N VAL A 143 34.45 6.33 12.06
CA VAL A 143 33.04 6.45 11.67
C VAL A 143 32.90 7.11 10.30
N LYS A 144 33.73 8.13 10.00
CA LYS A 144 33.74 8.76 8.66
C LYS A 144 34.05 7.75 7.56
N ARG A 145 35.06 6.90 7.75
CA ARG A 145 35.41 5.84 6.78
C ARG A 145 34.27 4.85 6.57
N VAL A 146 33.61 4.41 7.65
CA VAL A 146 32.44 3.51 7.56
C VAL A 146 31.27 4.17 6.81
N LEU A 147 31.02 5.46 7.03
CA LEU A 147 29.97 6.19 6.31
C LEU A 147 30.32 6.35 4.82
N GLU A 148 31.58 6.62 4.48
CA GLU A 148 32.03 6.71 3.09
C GLU A 148 31.92 5.37 2.35
N GLU A 149 32.20 4.25 3.04
CA GLU A 149 31.98 2.91 2.49
C GLU A 149 30.50 2.66 2.21
N ARG A 150 29.62 2.94 3.18
CA ARG A 150 28.15 2.76 3.02
C ARG A 150 27.57 3.63 1.92
N LYS A 151 28.07 4.86 1.74
CA LYS A 151 27.60 5.78 0.69
C LYS A 151 27.74 5.21 -0.73
N LYS A 152 28.65 4.26 -0.94
CA LYS A 152 28.83 3.60 -2.26
C LYS A 152 27.61 2.76 -2.64
N ASP A 153 26.97 2.14 -1.66
CA ASP A 153 25.83 1.25 -1.85
C ASP A 153 24.47 1.98 -1.76
N ALA A 154 24.47 3.29 -1.54
CA ALA A 154 23.29 4.09 -1.23
C ALA A 154 22.35 4.35 -2.44
N LYS A 155 22.36 3.52 -3.48
CA LYS A 155 21.60 3.74 -4.71
C LYS A 155 20.15 3.26 -4.57
N ILE A 156 19.22 4.20 -4.56
CA ILE A 156 17.77 3.93 -4.55
C ILE A 156 17.19 3.92 -5.98
N ASP A 157 16.16 3.11 -6.21
CA ASP A 157 15.38 3.09 -7.45
C ASP A 157 14.64 4.44 -7.68
N PRO A 158 14.65 5.01 -8.91
CA PRO A 158 14.01 6.30 -9.19
C PRO A 158 12.52 6.38 -8.85
N LEU A 159 11.78 5.26 -8.98
CA LEU A 159 10.36 5.22 -8.64
C LEU A 159 10.16 5.32 -7.12
N LEU A 160 11.06 4.73 -6.34
CA LEU A 160 11.02 4.82 -4.89
C LEU A 160 11.42 6.22 -4.42
N GLU A 161 12.42 6.86 -5.04
CA GLU A 161 12.79 8.25 -4.75
C GLU A 161 11.60 9.21 -4.93
N SER A 162 10.83 9.03 -6.01
CA SER A 162 9.62 9.84 -6.27
C SER A 162 8.54 9.68 -5.19
N GLN A 163 8.44 8.50 -4.55
CA GLN A 163 7.50 8.23 -3.47
C GLN A 163 7.96 8.81 -2.13
N PHE A 164 9.27 8.75 -1.86
CA PHE A 164 9.86 9.44 -0.72
C PHE A 164 9.67 10.95 -0.80
N ALA A 165 9.78 11.54 -1.99
CA ALA A 165 9.49 12.96 -2.22
C ALA A 165 8.01 13.31 -1.96
N ALA A 166 7.09 12.39 -2.31
CA ALA A 166 5.67 12.54 -1.98
C ALA A 166 5.35 12.29 -0.49
N GLY A 167 6.30 11.77 0.29
CA GLY A 167 6.14 11.43 1.71
C GLY A 167 5.27 10.19 1.95
N ARG A 168 4.96 9.40 0.91
CA ARG A 168 4.09 8.22 1.00
C ARG A 168 4.62 7.08 0.15
N LEU A 169 4.78 5.90 0.75
CA LEU A 169 5.24 4.70 0.05
C LEU A 169 4.07 3.76 -0.24
N TYR A 170 4.14 3.03 -1.34
CA TYR A 170 3.23 1.92 -1.59
C TYR A 170 3.75 0.64 -0.95
N ALA A 171 2.87 -0.06 -0.24
CA ALA A 171 3.19 -1.31 0.44
C ALA A 171 2.10 -2.35 0.23
N ALA A 172 2.47 -3.63 0.30
CA ALA A 172 1.55 -4.76 0.28
C ALA A 172 1.40 -5.34 1.69
N ILE A 173 0.16 -5.59 2.11
CA ILE A 173 -0.11 -6.29 3.38
C ILE A 173 0.13 -7.79 3.18
N SER A 174 1.10 -8.39 3.88
CA SER A 174 1.37 -9.82 3.83
C SER A 174 0.59 -10.60 4.91
N SER A 175 0.27 -9.92 6.02
CA SER A 175 -0.46 -10.50 7.14
C SER A 175 -1.97 -10.65 6.90
N ARG A 176 -2.65 -11.35 7.83
CA ARG A 176 -4.12 -11.51 7.82
C ARG A 176 -4.75 -10.79 9.03
N PRO A 177 -5.13 -9.51 8.91
CA PRO A 177 -5.55 -8.70 10.07
C PRO A 177 -6.76 -9.26 10.81
N GLY A 178 -7.69 -9.92 10.11
CA GLY A 178 -8.85 -10.57 10.74
C GLY A 178 -8.55 -11.89 11.48
N GLN A 179 -7.30 -12.39 11.44
CA GLN A 179 -6.89 -13.61 12.15
C GLN A 179 -5.80 -13.33 13.18
N SER A 180 -4.79 -12.54 12.82
CA SER A 180 -3.63 -12.21 13.66
C SER A 180 -3.78 -10.88 14.41
N GLY A 181 -4.72 -10.01 14.00
CA GLY A 181 -4.87 -8.68 14.58
C GLY A 181 -3.76 -7.70 14.20
N ARG A 182 -2.91 -8.04 13.22
CA ARG A 182 -1.79 -7.22 12.74
C ARG A 182 -1.90 -6.94 11.25
N ALA A 183 -1.42 -5.79 10.81
CA ALA A 183 -1.36 -5.37 9.42
C ALA A 183 0.11 -5.20 9.00
N ASP A 184 0.84 -6.31 8.95
CA ASP A 184 2.26 -6.32 8.59
C ASP A 184 2.43 -6.54 7.08
N GLY A 185 3.53 -6.05 6.53
CA GLY A 185 3.73 -6.04 5.09
C GLY A 185 5.14 -5.70 4.67
N TYR A 186 5.29 -5.44 3.38
CA TYR A 186 6.54 -4.99 2.78
C TYR A 186 6.29 -3.87 1.77
N ILE A 187 7.28 -3.02 1.56
CA ILE A 187 7.24 -1.93 0.57
C ILE A 187 7.38 -2.54 -0.83
N LEU A 188 6.63 -2.00 -1.79
CA LEU A 188 6.70 -2.44 -3.18
C LEU A 188 7.92 -1.85 -3.88
N GLU A 189 8.70 -2.68 -4.56
CA GLU A 189 9.94 -2.29 -5.25
C GLU A 189 10.02 -2.88 -6.67
N GLY A 190 10.86 -2.26 -7.51
CA GLY A 190 11.20 -2.73 -8.85
C GLY A 190 9.98 -3.06 -9.74
N ARG A 191 10.02 -4.23 -10.38
CA ARG A 191 8.97 -4.68 -11.33
C ARG A 191 7.59 -4.83 -10.68
N GLU A 192 7.54 -5.20 -9.40
CA GLU A 192 6.27 -5.33 -8.68
C GLU A 192 5.62 -3.96 -8.51
N LEU A 193 6.42 -2.95 -8.14
CA LEU A 193 5.94 -1.58 -8.02
C LEU A 193 5.43 -1.04 -9.36
N GLU A 194 6.18 -1.22 -10.44
CA GLU A 194 5.77 -0.82 -11.79
C GLU A 194 4.43 -1.43 -12.20
N PHE A 195 4.26 -2.74 -11.94
CA PHE A 195 3.03 -3.46 -12.26
C PHE A 195 1.82 -2.85 -11.55
N TYR A 196 1.91 -2.61 -10.23
CA TYR A 196 0.80 -2.04 -9.47
C TYR A 196 0.54 -0.57 -9.82
N LEU A 197 1.60 0.22 -10.06
CA LEU A 197 1.44 1.59 -10.54
C LEU A 197 0.69 1.64 -11.87
N ARG A 198 1.01 0.74 -12.81
CA ARG A 198 0.30 0.61 -14.09
C ARG A 198 -1.18 0.27 -13.87
N LYS A 199 -1.48 -0.71 -13.00
CA LYS A 199 -2.86 -1.10 -12.67
C LYS A 199 -3.66 0.04 -12.04
N ILE A 200 -3.06 0.79 -11.12
CA ILE A 200 -3.70 1.94 -10.46
C ILE A 200 -3.98 3.05 -11.50
N ARG A 201 -3.05 3.33 -12.41
CA ARG A 201 -3.24 4.33 -13.47
C ARG A 201 -4.36 3.95 -14.44
N THR A 202 -4.38 2.70 -14.93
CA THR A 202 -5.46 2.21 -15.81
C THR A 202 -6.82 2.22 -15.13
N GLY A 203 -6.88 1.87 -13.84
CA GLY A 203 -8.12 1.92 -13.07
C GLY A 203 -8.73 3.32 -12.99
N LYS A 204 -7.90 4.37 -12.85
CA LYS A 204 -8.35 5.76 -12.82
C LYS A 204 -8.90 6.24 -14.17
N GLN A 205 -8.28 5.85 -15.28
CA GLN A 205 -8.70 6.25 -16.63
C GLN A 205 -10.10 5.72 -16.99
N LYS A 206 -10.43 4.50 -16.58
CA LYS A 206 -11.75 3.90 -16.84
C LYS A 206 -12.90 4.55 -16.05
N HIS A 207 -12.59 5.35 -15.03
CA HIS A 207 -13.57 6.04 -14.18
C HIS A 207 -13.57 7.56 -14.39
N CYS A 208 -12.82 8.08 -15.38
CA CYS A 208 -12.89 9.50 -15.71
C CYS A 208 -14.18 9.77 -16.51
N PRO A 209 -15.14 10.55 -15.99
CA PRO A 209 -16.38 10.86 -16.71
C PRO A 209 -16.14 11.64 -18.01
N ARG A 210 -14.94 12.23 -18.20
CA ARG A 210 -14.58 12.97 -19.42
C ARG A 210 -14.31 12.06 -20.63
N CYS A 211 -14.00 10.78 -20.42
CA CYS A 211 -13.71 9.83 -21.51
C CYS A 211 -14.98 9.16 -22.09
N LEU A 212 -16.12 9.23 -21.38
CA LEU A 212 -17.40 8.69 -21.87
C LEU A 212 -18.10 9.59 -22.89
N VAL A 213 -17.66 10.85 -23.03
CA VAL A 213 -18.28 11.82 -23.95
C VAL A 213 -17.53 11.92 -25.30
N HIS A 214 -16.40 11.21 -25.47
CA HIS A 214 -15.59 11.29 -26.70
C HIS A 214 -15.64 10.01 -27.55
N SER A 215 -16.55 9.08 -27.25
CA SER A 215 -16.69 7.81 -28.00
C SER A 215 -17.68 7.87 -29.15
N LEU A 216 -18.35 9.01 -29.38
CA LEU A 216 -19.27 9.21 -30.48
C LEU A 216 -18.92 10.54 -31.15
N VAL A 217 -18.39 10.44 -32.37
CA VAL A 217 -18.05 11.53 -33.29
C VAL A 217 -16.77 12.29 -32.91
N PHE A 218 -15.64 11.95 -33.55
CA PHE A 218 -14.90 12.90 -34.37
C PHE A 218 -13.81 12.17 -35.19
N HIS A 219 -13.74 12.53 -36.47
CA HIS A 219 -12.80 12.07 -37.48
C HIS A 219 -11.33 12.32 -37.10
N PRO A 220 -10.38 11.56 -37.68
CA PRO A 220 -8.95 11.75 -37.45
C PRO A 220 -8.44 12.85 -38.40
N SER A 221 -8.44 14.09 -37.97
CA SER A 221 -7.71 15.14 -38.67
C SER A 221 -7.34 16.30 -37.75
N ILE A 222 -6.03 16.52 -37.66
CA ILE A 222 -5.34 17.77 -37.29
C ILE A 222 -5.34 18.10 -35.79
N CYS A 223 -4.19 17.89 -35.15
CA CYS A 223 -3.69 18.69 -34.02
C CYS A 223 -2.17 18.48 -33.89
N GLU A 224 -1.42 18.92 -34.90
CA GLU A 224 -0.10 19.50 -34.67
C GLU A 224 -0.29 20.95 -34.25
N GLY A 225 0.46 21.43 -33.26
CA GLY A 225 0.55 22.86 -32.99
C GLY A 225 0.60 23.22 -31.52
N GLY A 226 1.81 23.43 -31.03
CA GLY A 226 2.13 23.90 -29.69
C GLY A 226 1.45 25.22 -29.32
N CYS A 227 0.99 25.27 -28.07
CA CYS A 227 0.61 26.48 -27.38
C CYS A 227 1.89 27.29 -27.08
N VAL A 228 2.20 28.28 -27.90
CA VAL A 228 3.17 29.33 -27.56
C VAL A 228 2.46 30.67 -27.61
N LEU A 229 2.17 31.16 -26.40
CA LEU A 229 1.79 32.52 -26.11
C LEU A 229 2.94 33.45 -26.53
N LEU A 230 2.73 34.31 -27.52
CA LEU A 230 3.64 35.42 -27.79
C LEU A 230 2.82 36.67 -28.11
N TYR A 231 2.74 37.51 -27.08
CA TYR A 231 2.25 38.88 -27.08
C TYR A 231 3.39 39.78 -27.59
N LEU A 232 3.20 40.52 -28.69
CA LEU A 232 4.00 41.69 -29.12
C LEU A 232 3.27 42.30 -30.34
N MET A 233 2.49 43.37 -30.18
CA MET A 233 2.90 44.77 -30.37
C MET A 233 3.78 45.00 -31.62
N HIS A 234 3.21 45.58 -32.69
CA HIS A 234 3.57 46.91 -33.26
C HIS A 234 3.20 47.07 -34.76
N HIS A 235 2.59 48.22 -35.04
CA HIS A 235 2.64 49.10 -36.22
C HIS A 235 2.24 48.65 -37.64
N MET A 236 1.23 49.39 -38.14
CA MET A 236 1.20 50.16 -39.40
C MET A 236 2.14 49.70 -40.53
N LEU A 237 1.58 49.19 -41.62
CA LEU A 237 1.18 49.92 -42.83
C LEU A 237 0.41 48.97 -43.76
#